data_AF-A0A9E1WQV7-F1
#
_entry.id   AF-A0A9E1WQV7-F1
#
_cell.length_a   1.000
_cell.length_b   1.000
_cell.length_c   1.000
_cell.angle_alpha   90.00
_cell.angle_beta   90.00
_cell.angle_gamma   90.00
#
_symmetry.space_group_name_H-M   'P 1'
#
loop_
_entity.id
_entity.type
_entity.pdbx_description
1 polymer ?
#
loop_
_entity_poly.entity_id
_entity_poly.type
_entity_poly.pdbx_seq_one_letter_code
_entity_poly.pdbx_strand_id
1 'polypeptide(L)'
;ALFNAIHIQKLQFKTQQDFVAWLAFNGVDEEKANKVYNSFPVKIAVNKAKANTYKYRIPGVPAFIVNGKYMVNGTSAGSSEKIFEVIDYLIQKESQ
;
A
#
# COMPACT_ATOMS: atom_id res chain seq x y z
N ALA A 1 1.36 10.03 -10.24
CA ALA A 1 0.43 9.80 -11.36
C ALA A 1 -0.75 8.90 -10.97
N LEU A 2 -0.50 7.64 -10.56
CA LEU A 2 -1.58 6.68 -10.24
C LEU A 2 -2.57 7.14 -9.15
N PHE A 3 -2.07 7.71 -8.05
CA PHE A 3 -2.92 8.23 -6.97
C PHE A 3 -3.90 9.31 -7.48
N ASN A 4 -3.41 10.24 -8.31
CA ASN A 4 -4.25 11.27 -8.93
C ASN A 4 -5.24 10.66 -9.93
N ALA A 5 -4.85 9.63 -10.69
CA ALA A 5 -5.75 8.92 -11.59
C ALA A 5 -6.96 8.35 -10.84
N ILE A 6 -6.74 7.76 -9.66
CA ILE A 6 -7.81 7.20 -8.82
C ILE A 6 -8.62 8.31 -8.13
N HIS A 7 -7.95 9.23 -7.44
CA HIS A 7 -8.63 10.14 -6.52
C HIS A 7 -9.14 11.44 -7.16
N ILE A 8 -8.46 11.95 -8.18
CA ILE A 8 -8.80 13.20 -8.87
C ILE A 8 -9.53 12.90 -10.18
N GLN A 9 -8.96 12.05 -11.04
CA GLN A 9 -9.53 11.72 -12.35
C GLN A 9 -10.64 10.67 -12.28
N LYS A 10 -10.83 10.04 -11.11
CA LYS A 10 -11.86 9.02 -10.85
C LYS A 10 -11.80 7.83 -11.82
N LEU A 11 -10.60 7.51 -12.35
CA LEU A 11 -10.40 6.32 -13.16
C LEU A 11 -10.60 5.07 -12.29
N GLN A 12 -11.32 4.10 -12.85
CA GLN A 12 -11.58 2.82 -12.20
C GLN A 12 -10.69 1.75 -12.83
N PHE A 13 -9.99 1.00 -11.98
CA PHE A 13 -9.16 -0.14 -12.38
C PHE A 13 -9.82 -1.41 -11.87
N LYS A 14 -10.80 -1.93 -12.61
CA LYS A 14 -11.56 -3.13 -12.22
C LYS A 14 -10.90 -4.39 -12.73
N THR A 15 -10.20 -4.30 -13.85
CA THR A 15 -9.52 -5.41 -14.50
C THR A 15 -8.03 -5.17 -14.63
N GLN A 16 -7.27 -6.25 -14.85
CA GLN A 16 -5.86 -6.15 -15.22
C GLN A 16 -5.70 -5.28 -16.49
N GLN A 17 -6.59 -5.43 -17.46
CA GLN A 17 -6.53 -4.70 -18.73
C GLN A 17 -6.68 -3.20 -18.53
N ASP A 18 -7.60 -2.75 -17.66
CA ASP A 18 -7.77 -1.33 -17.33
C ASP A 18 -6.45 -0.73 -16.83
N PHE A 19 -5.79 -1.44 -15.91
CA PHE A 19 -4.55 -0.98 -15.31
C PHE A 19 -3.38 -1.01 -16.28
N VAL A 20 -3.26 -2.07 -17.08
CA VAL A 20 -2.20 -2.21 -18.08
C VAL A 20 -2.35 -1.17 -19.20
N ALA A 21 -3.57 -0.92 -19.69
CA ALA A 21 -3.83 0.11 -20.68
C ALA A 21 -3.46 1.51 -20.15
N TRP A 22 -3.74 1.79 -18.88
CA TRP A 22 -3.30 3.04 -18.25
C TRP A 22 -1.78 3.12 -18.11
N LEU A 23 -1.10 2.03 -17.75
CA LEU A 23 0.37 1.98 -17.74
C LEU A 23 0.94 2.25 -19.14
N ALA A 24 0.36 1.66 -20.18
CA ALA A 24 0.76 1.88 -21.57
C ALA A 24 0.56 3.32 -22.02
N PHE A 25 -0.58 3.94 -21.68
CA PHE A 25 -0.82 5.36 -21.89
C PHE A 25 0.24 6.25 -21.20
N ASN A 26 0.81 5.79 -20.08
CA ASN A 26 1.89 6.47 -19.36
C ASN A 26 3.31 6.03 -19.80
N GLY A 27 3.43 5.34 -20.94
CA GLY A 27 4.72 5.01 -21.57
C GLY A 27 5.36 3.69 -21.12
N VAL A 28 4.62 2.82 -20.43
CA VAL A 28 5.11 1.47 -20.07
C VAL A 28 4.78 0.48 -21.19
N ASP A 29 5.73 -0.36 -21.57
CA ASP A 29 5.48 -1.43 -22.55
C ASP A 29 4.38 -2.39 -22.07
N GLU A 30 3.37 -2.60 -22.91
CA GLU A 30 2.16 -3.35 -22.57
C GLU A 30 2.43 -4.84 -22.35
N GLU A 31 3.26 -5.46 -23.20
CA GLU A 31 3.60 -6.88 -23.08
C GLU A 31 4.38 -7.13 -21.79
N LYS A 32 5.37 -6.28 -21.50
CA LYS A 32 6.14 -6.31 -20.26
C LYS A 32 5.24 -6.08 -19.04
N ALA A 33 4.29 -5.15 -19.10
CA ALA A 33 3.36 -4.89 -18.01
C ALA A 33 2.50 -6.12 -17.71
N ASN A 34 1.91 -6.75 -18.74
CA ASN A 34 1.13 -7.98 -18.61
C ASN A 34 1.95 -9.14 -18.02
N LYS A 35 3.19 -9.30 -18.49
CA LYS A 35 4.12 -10.33 -18.00
C LYS A 35 4.47 -10.12 -16.52
N VAL A 36 4.78 -8.88 -16.13
CA VAL A 36 5.14 -8.55 -14.74
C VAL A 36 3.92 -8.66 -13.82
N TYR A 37 2.75 -8.21 -14.25
CA TYR A 37 1.50 -8.30 -13.47
C TYR A 37 1.22 -9.74 -13.01
N ASN A 38 1.46 -10.72 -13.90
CA ASN A 38 1.26 -12.14 -13.62
C ASN A 38 2.50 -12.88 -13.11
N SER A 39 3.60 -12.16 -12.89
CA SER A 39 4.88 -12.76 -12.53
C SER A 39 4.87 -13.35 -11.11
N PHE A 40 5.72 -14.35 -10.91
CA PHE A 40 5.89 -14.99 -9.61
C PHE A 40 6.28 -14.01 -8.49
N PRO A 41 7.25 -13.08 -8.67
CA PRO A 41 7.59 -12.11 -7.63
C PRO A 41 6.42 -11.22 -7.20
N VAL A 42 5.60 -10.75 -8.15
CA VAL A 42 4.40 -9.95 -7.84
C VAL A 42 3.39 -10.77 -7.04
N LYS A 43 3.14 -12.02 -7.44
CA LYS A 43 2.25 -12.94 -6.69
C LYS A 43 2.74 -13.15 -5.25
N ILE A 44 4.04 -13.35 -5.04
CA ILE A 44 4.63 -13.49 -3.70
C ILE A 44 4.44 -12.20 -2.88
N ALA A 45 4.71 -11.02 -3.47
CA ALA A 45 4.54 -9.74 -2.78
C ALA A 45 3.09 -9.50 -2.35
N VAL A 46 2.12 -9.77 -3.24
CA VAL A 46 0.68 -9.63 -2.93
C VAL A 46 0.26 -10.59 -1.83
N ASN A 47 0.69 -11.85 -1.88
CA ASN A 47 0.36 -12.84 -0.85
C ASN A 47 0.97 -12.47 0.51
N LYS A 48 2.22 -11.98 0.53
CA LYS A 48 2.85 -11.47 1.75
C LYS A 48 2.10 -10.26 2.33
N ALA A 49 1.66 -9.33 1.48
CA ALA A 49 0.87 -8.17 1.92
C ALA A 49 -0.48 -8.60 2.53
N LYS A 50 -1.17 -9.57 1.92
CA LYS A 50 -2.40 -10.16 2.48
C LYS A 50 -2.14 -10.80 3.84
N ALA A 51 -1.12 -11.66 3.94
CA ALA A 51 -0.76 -12.31 5.20
C ALA A 51 -0.43 -11.30 6.31
N ASN A 52 0.32 -10.24 5.99
CA ASN A 52 0.63 -9.18 6.94
C ASN A 52 -0.61 -8.40 7.41
N THR A 53 -1.58 -8.17 6.52
CA THR A 53 -2.83 -7.50 6.87
C THR A 53 -3.58 -8.27 7.96
N TYR A 54 -3.68 -9.60 7.82
CA TYR A 54 -4.27 -10.47 8.86
C TYR A 54 -3.40 -10.54 10.12
N LYS A 55 -2.08 -10.76 9.95
CA LYS A 55 -1.12 -10.88 11.05
C LYS A 55 -1.18 -9.68 11.99
N TYR A 56 -1.24 -8.47 11.43
CA TYR A 56 -1.26 -7.22 12.20
C TYR A 56 -2.67 -6.70 12.51
N ARG A 57 -3.72 -7.48 12.18
CA ARG A 57 -5.13 -7.17 12.46
C ARG A 57 -5.53 -5.76 12.01
N ILE A 58 -5.10 -5.36 10.81
CA ILE A 58 -5.35 -4.02 10.28
C ILE A 58 -6.86 -3.85 9.99
N PRO A 59 -7.58 -2.95 10.67
CA PRO A 59 -9.03 -2.79 10.50
C PRO A 59 -9.40 -1.81 9.38
N GLY A 60 -8.44 -1.02 8.90
CA GLY A 60 -8.66 0.04 7.92
C GLY A 60 -7.36 0.76 7.57
N VAL A 61 -7.44 1.70 6.63
CA VAL A 61 -6.30 2.47 6.12
C VAL A 61 -6.50 3.97 6.37
N PRO A 62 -5.42 4.76 6.56
CA PRO A 62 -4.02 4.33 6.63
C PRO A 62 -3.66 3.64 7.96
N ALA A 63 -2.75 2.69 7.91
CA ALA A 63 -2.20 1.98 9.08
C ALA A 63 -0.70 1.75 8.91
N PHE A 64 0.04 1.93 10.00
CA PHE A 64 1.49 1.82 10.07
C PHE A 64 1.87 0.75 11.09
N ILE A 65 2.86 -0.08 10.76
CA ILE A 65 3.37 -1.11 11.66
C ILE A 65 4.81 -0.78 12.03
N VAL A 66 5.07 -0.47 13.29
CA VAL A 66 6.41 -0.17 13.82
C VAL A 66 7.02 -1.41 14.46
N ASN A 67 8.22 -1.77 14.02
CA ASN A 67 8.99 -2.96 14.43
C ASN A 67 8.21 -4.29 14.41
N GLY A 68 7.18 -4.42 13.56
CA GLY A 68 6.32 -5.62 13.51
C GLY A 68 5.48 -5.85 14.77
N LYS A 69 5.38 -4.86 15.66
CA LYS A 69 4.82 -5.00 17.02
C LYS A 69 3.70 -4.02 17.30
N TYR A 70 3.82 -2.78 16.83
CA TYR A 70 2.86 -1.71 17.11
C TYR A 70 2.11 -1.34 15.84
N MET A 71 0.78 -1.42 15.88
CA MET A 71 -0.09 -0.87 14.84
C MET A 71 -0.53 0.55 15.24
N VAL A 72 -0.30 1.51 14.34
CA VAL A 72 -0.66 2.91 14.51
C VAL A 72 -1.56 3.35 13.34
N ASN A 73 -2.70 3.93 13.66
CA ASN A 73 -3.59 4.60 12.71
C ASN A 73 -4.14 5.89 13.32
N GLY A 74 -4.97 6.63 12.57
CA GLY A 74 -5.53 7.90 13.06
C GLY A 74 -6.35 7.74 14.35
N THR A 75 -7.05 6.62 14.51
CA THR A 75 -7.83 6.34 15.72
C THR A 75 -6.93 6.08 16.93
N SER A 76 -5.90 5.24 16.79
CA SER A 76 -4.99 4.91 17.89
C SER A 76 -4.07 6.06 18.28
N ALA A 77 -3.73 6.93 17.32
CA ALA A 77 -2.96 8.16 17.56
C ALA A 77 -3.84 9.33 18.05
N GLY A 78 -5.18 9.16 18.06
CA GLY A 78 -6.15 10.18 18.45
C GLY A 78 -6.42 11.26 17.39
N SER A 79 -5.62 11.32 16.32
CA SER A 79 -5.83 12.18 15.15
C SER A 79 -4.87 11.78 14.02
N SER A 80 -5.12 12.21 12.79
CA SER A 80 -4.22 11.94 11.66
C SER A 80 -2.89 12.68 11.80
N GLU A 81 -2.93 13.88 12.37
CA GLU A 81 -1.78 14.77 12.58
C GLU A 81 -0.76 14.15 13.54
N LYS A 82 -1.24 13.42 14.56
CA LYS A 82 -0.41 12.78 15.58
C LYS A 82 0.17 11.42 15.18
N ILE A 83 -0.20 10.87 14.02
CA ILE A 83 0.28 9.55 13.59
C ILE A 83 1.81 9.51 13.58
N PHE A 84 2.44 10.53 12.99
CA PHE A 84 3.89 10.57 12.84
C PHE A 84 4.62 10.78 14.17
N GLU A 85 4.08 11.61 15.08
CA GLU A 85 4.64 11.77 16.43
C GLU A 85 4.67 10.43 17.18
N VAL A 86 3.59 9.64 17.09
CA VAL A 86 3.52 8.32 17.72
C VAL A 86 4.47 7.33 17.05
N ILE A 87 4.60 7.37 15.72
CA ILE A 87 5.55 6.52 14.99
C ILE A 87 6.98 6.84 15.42
N ASP A 88 7.37 8.11 15.46
CA ASP A 88 8.72 8.54 15.84
C ASP A 88 9.07 8.12 17.26
N TYR A 89 8.13 8.29 18.20
CA TYR A 89 8.28 7.81 19.57
C TYR A 89 8.53 6.29 19.63
N LEU A 90 7.73 5.50 18.89
CA LEU A 90 7.86 4.05 18.88
C LEU A 90 9.16 3.57 18.20
N ILE A 91 9.62 4.26 17.17
CA ILE A 91 10.92 3.99 16.52
C ILE A 91 12.06 4.24 17.52
N GLN A 92 12.05 5.40 18.18
CA GLN A 92 13.07 5.75 19.17
C GLN A 92 13.08 4.74 20.33
N LYS A 93 11.90 4.31 20.79
CA LYS A 93 11.75 3.33 21.86
C LYS A 93 12.32 1.96 21.52
N GLU A 94 12.18 1.49 20.28
CA GLU A 94 12.67 0.17 19.86
C GLU A 94 14.12 0.19 19.35
N SER A 95 14.72 1.38 19.23
CA SER A 95 16.13 1.56 18.84
C SER A 95 17.09 1.65 20.04
N GLN A 96 16.57 1.63 21.27
CA GLN A 96 17.31 1.56 22.54
C GLN A 96 17.41 0.12 23.01
#